data_AF-A0A954MGS4-F1
#
_entry.id   AF-A0A954MGS4-F1
#
_cell.length_a   1.000
_cell.length_b   1.000
_cell.length_c   1.000
_cell.angle_alpha   90.00
_cell.angle_beta   90.00
_cell.angle_gamma   90.00
#
_symmetry.space_group_name_H-M   'P 1'
#
loop_
_entity.id
_entity.type
_entity.pdbx_description
1 polymer ?
#
loop_
_entity_poly.entity_id
_entity_poly.type
_entity_poly.pdbx_seq_one_letter_code
_entity_poly.pdbx_strand_id
1 'polypeptide(L)'
;DKTSLILAPLLAVCGLQIPMLSGRGLGATGGTLDKLESIPGFRANLSLDEITHLTQSIGCVITGASAELAPADRKLYALRDVTATVQSIPLITGSIMSKKLAEGLDALVLDVKFGSGAFMKTRELATELAHSLVDTGNRMGVRTTALLTDMNQPLGRLCGNAVEVLESISVLKGGGPDDVRHLTL
;
A
#
# COMPACT_ATOMS: atom_id res chain seq x y z
N ASP A 1 1.02 -8.39 -5.49
CA ASP A 1 1.54 -8.21 -4.12
C ASP A 1 0.39 -8.15 -3.12
N LYS A 2 0.39 -9.07 -2.17
CA LYS A 2 -0.69 -9.33 -1.21
C LYS A 2 -0.32 -9.00 0.23
N THR A 3 0.87 -8.45 0.47
CA THR A 3 1.40 -8.20 1.81
C THR A 3 0.43 -7.40 2.68
N SER A 4 -0.26 -6.39 2.13
CA SER A 4 -1.25 -5.60 2.87
C SER A 4 -2.39 -6.43 3.50
N LEU A 5 -2.86 -7.49 2.83
CA LEU A 5 -3.96 -8.34 3.31
C LEU A 5 -3.55 -9.15 4.54
N ILE A 6 -2.24 -9.35 4.71
CA ILE A 6 -1.65 -10.15 5.79
C ILE A 6 -1.16 -9.22 6.90
N LEU A 7 -0.47 -8.14 6.54
CA LEU A 7 0.15 -7.22 7.47
C LEU A 7 -0.87 -6.44 8.30
N ALA A 8 -1.99 -5.98 7.70
CA ALA A 8 -3.00 -5.22 8.43
C ALA A 8 -3.58 -5.98 9.64
N PRO A 9 -4.09 -7.22 9.49
CA PRO A 9 -4.57 -7.99 10.65
C PRO A 9 -3.44 -8.43 11.60
N LEU A 10 -2.22 -8.69 11.11
CA LEU A 10 -1.08 -9.03 11.98
C LEU A 10 -0.68 -7.87 12.90
N LEU A 11 -0.63 -6.64 12.37
CA LEU A 11 -0.33 -5.47 13.19
C LEU A 11 -1.48 -5.16 14.16
N ALA A 12 -2.74 -5.38 13.76
CA ALA A 12 -3.90 -5.21 14.63
C ALA A 12 -3.84 -6.12 15.86
N VAL A 13 -3.48 -7.40 15.71
CA VAL A 13 -3.34 -8.32 16.86
C VAL A 13 -2.13 -7.97 17.74
N CYS A 14 -1.15 -7.24 17.22
CA CYS A 14 -0.07 -6.65 18.01
C CYS A 14 -0.47 -5.36 18.76
N GLY A 15 -1.75 -4.98 18.73
CA GLY A 15 -2.28 -3.80 19.44
C GLY A 15 -2.10 -2.48 18.69
N LEU A 16 -1.76 -2.51 17.40
CA LEU A 16 -1.63 -1.31 16.58
C LEU A 16 -2.94 -0.96 15.89
N GLN A 17 -3.10 0.34 15.57
CA GLN A 17 -4.24 0.88 14.83
C GLN A 17 -3.82 1.18 13.39
N ILE A 18 -4.44 0.50 12.42
CA ILE A 18 -4.00 0.49 11.02
C ILE A 18 -5.11 1.02 10.09
N PRO A 19 -5.18 2.34 9.86
CA PRO A 19 -6.09 2.95 8.88
C PRO A 19 -5.48 2.94 7.48
N MET A 20 -5.44 1.78 6.82
CA MET A 20 -4.73 1.64 5.54
C MET A 20 -5.58 2.13 4.36
N LEU A 21 -5.25 3.31 3.83
CA LEU A 21 -5.75 3.70 2.50
C LEU A 21 -4.99 2.97 1.42
N SER A 22 -5.73 2.40 0.48
CA SER A 22 -5.19 1.63 -0.63
C SER A 22 -5.78 2.04 -1.97
N GLY A 23 -5.03 1.76 -3.03
CA GLY A 23 -5.44 1.97 -4.41
C GLY A 23 -6.00 0.72 -5.09
N ARG A 24 -6.53 0.96 -6.28
CA ARG A 24 -6.80 -0.05 -7.31
C ARG A 24 -5.57 -0.25 -8.20
N GLY A 25 -5.59 -1.28 -9.03
CA GLY A 25 -4.51 -1.60 -9.96
C GLY A 25 -4.19 -0.47 -10.94
N LEU A 26 -2.92 -0.36 -11.31
CA LEU A 26 -2.44 0.56 -12.34
C LEU A 26 -1.59 -0.19 -13.37
N GLY A 27 -1.93 -0.06 -14.65
CA GLY A 27 -1.23 -0.76 -15.73
C GLY A 27 -1.20 -2.26 -15.50
N ALA A 28 0.00 -2.86 -15.50
CA ALA A 28 0.20 -4.29 -15.28
C ALA A 28 0.19 -4.72 -13.79
N THR A 29 0.03 -3.78 -12.85
CA THR A 29 0.06 -4.06 -11.41
C THR A 29 -1.34 -4.15 -10.81
N GLY A 30 -1.62 -5.22 -10.06
CA GLY A 30 -2.91 -5.40 -9.38
C GLY A 30 -3.02 -4.61 -8.08
N GLY A 31 -4.22 -4.12 -7.76
CA GLY A 31 -4.50 -3.35 -6.55
C GLY A 31 -5.02 -4.20 -5.39
N THR A 32 -4.72 -3.77 -4.16
CA THR A 32 -5.23 -4.40 -2.93
C THR A 32 -6.75 -4.35 -2.84
N LEU A 33 -7.38 -3.24 -3.26
CA LEU A 33 -8.84 -3.13 -3.23
C LEU A 33 -9.52 -4.10 -4.19
N ASP A 34 -8.96 -4.28 -5.40
CA ASP A 34 -9.50 -5.22 -6.38
C ASP A 34 -9.43 -6.67 -5.89
N LYS A 35 -8.45 -6.98 -5.03
CA LYS A 35 -8.35 -8.28 -4.34
C LYS A 35 -9.44 -8.43 -3.29
N LEU A 36 -9.60 -7.44 -2.42
CA LEU A 36 -10.60 -7.51 -1.35
C LEU A 36 -12.04 -7.52 -1.88
N GLU A 37 -12.32 -6.84 -2.99
CA GLU A 37 -13.62 -6.89 -3.67
C GLU A 37 -13.97 -8.26 -4.27
N SER A 38 -13.02 -9.20 -4.34
CA SER A 38 -13.34 -10.59 -4.65
C SER A 38 -14.08 -11.31 -3.51
N ILE A 39 -14.10 -10.73 -2.30
CA ILE A 39 -14.87 -11.21 -1.16
C ILE A 39 -16.31 -10.67 -1.30
N PRO A 40 -17.33 -11.54 -1.42
CA PRO A 40 -18.72 -11.10 -1.57
C PRO A 40 -19.17 -10.17 -0.44
N GLY A 41 -19.68 -9.00 -0.81
CA GLY A 41 -20.17 -8.00 0.15
C GLY A 41 -19.10 -7.04 0.70
N PHE A 42 -17.83 -7.18 0.30
CA PHE A 42 -16.79 -6.22 0.70
C PHE A 42 -17.09 -4.81 0.17
N ARG A 43 -16.95 -3.81 1.05
CA ARG A 43 -17.13 -2.39 0.71
C ARG A 43 -15.77 -1.70 0.68
N ALA A 44 -15.33 -1.28 -0.51
CA ALA A 44 -14.05 -0.59 -0.67
C ALA A 44 -14.07 0.89 -0.26
N ASN A 45 -15.25 1.53 -0.21
CA ASN A 45 -15.39 2.94 0.11
C ASN A 45 -16.14 3.12 1.44
N LEU A 46 -15.48 3.76 2.39
CA LEU A 46 -16.00 4.05 3.73
C LEU A 46 -15.91 5.54 4.01
N SER A 47 -16.82 6.05 4.85
CA SER A 47 -16.72 7.42 5.39
C SER A 47 -15.58 7.53 6.40
N LEU A 48 -15.14 8.76 6.70
CA LEU A 48 -14.13 8.99 7.75
C LEU A 48 -14.59 8.47 9.12
N ASP A 49 -15.88 8.58 9.43
CA ASP A 49 -16.47 8.05 10.66
C ASP A 49 -16.41 6.53 10.71
N GLU A 50 -16.74 5.85 9.61
CA GLU A 50 -16.63 4.39 9.49
C GLU A 50 -15.16 3.94 9.64
N ILE A 51 -14.21 4.63 9.00
CA ILE A 51 -12.77 4.36 9.09
C ILE A 51 -12.30 4.47 10.54
N THR A 52 -12.64 5.57 11.21
CA THR A 52 -12.26 5.83 12.60
C THR A 52 -12.83 4.76 13.53
N HIS A 53 -14.13 4.47 13.39
CA HIS A 53 -14.82 3.49 14.21
C HIS A 53 -14.25 2.08 14.04
N LEU A 54 -14.01 1.62 12.81
CA LEU A 54 -13.46 0.29 12.53
C LEU A 54 -12.00 0.18 13.00
N THR A 55 -11.20 1.22 12.80
CA THR A 55 -9.81 1.23 13.27
C THR A 55 -9.73 1.14 14.79
N GLN A 56 -10.63 1.83 15.51
CA GLN A 56 -10.66 1.79 16.98
C GLN A 56 -11.24 0.49 17.55
N SER A 57 -12.26 -0.08 16.89
CA SER A 57 -12.97 -1.27 17.40
C SER A 57 -12.35 -2.60 16.96
N ILE A 58 -11.80 -2.68 15.75
CA ILE A 58 -11.21 -3.90 15.16
C ILE A 58 -9.68 -3.84 15.15
N GLY A 59 -9.09 -2.64 15.13
CA GLY A 59 -7.65 -2.42 15.06
C GLY A 59 -7.12 -2.16 13.64
N CYS A 60 -7.85 -2.53 12.59
CA CYS A 60 -7.45 -2.21 11.22
C CYS A 60 -8.63 -2.02 10.26
N VAL A 61 -8.39 -1.27 9.20
CA VAL A 61 -9.28 -1.14 8.04
C VAL A 61 -8.45 -0.98 6.77
N ILE A 62 -8.92 -1.55 5.66
CA ILE A 62 -8.37 -1.31 4.32
C ILE A 62 -9.48 -0.72 3.45
N THR A 63 -9.29 0.49 2.96
CA THR A 63 -10.31 1.20 2.17
C THR A 63 -9.67 2.08 1.10
N GLY A 64 -10.44 2.52 0.12
CA GLY A 64 -10.01 3.53 -0.84
C GLY A 64 -9.87 4.90 -0.21
N ALA A 65 -9.07 5.75 -0.86
CA ALA A 65 -9.03 7.16 -0.51
C ALA A 65 -10.44 7.77 -0.69
N SER A 66 -10.99 8.35 0.38
CA SER A 66 -12.25 9.10 0.28
C SER A 66 -12.07 10.31 -0.63
N ALA A 67 -13.17 10.85 -1.17
CA ALA A 67 -13.10 12.07 -1.99
C ALA A 67 -12.56 13.29 -1.21
N GLU A 68 -12.55 13.22 0.12
CA GLU A 68 -12.11 14.26 1.03
C GLU A 68 -10.59 14.21 1.28
N LEU A 69 -9.94 13.06 1.04
CA LEU A 69 -8.52 12.84 1.28
C LEU A 69 -7.69 13.17 0.03
N ALA A 70 -6.81 14.15 0.16
CA ALA A 70 -5.88 14.61 -0.90
C ALA A 70 -6.55 14.87 -2.28
N PRO A 71 -7.58 15.74 -2.37
CA PRO A 71 -8.35 15.95 -3.60
C PRO A 71 -7.50 16.51 -4.77
N ALA A 72 -6.44 17.25 -4.44
CA ALA A 72 -5.48 17.76 -5.42
C ALA A 72 -4.63 16.63 -6.04
N ASP A 73 -4.15 15.68 -5.21
CA ASP A 73 -3.41 14.52 -5.69
C ASP A 73 -4.25 13.69 -6.65
N ARG A 74 -5.52 13.44 -6.33
CA ARG A 74 -6.42 12.69 -7.21
C ARG A 74 -6.50 13.31 -8.61
N LYS A 75 -6.66 14.63 -8.70
CA LYS A 75 -6.71 15.35 -9.99
C LYS A 75 -5.36 15.29 -10.72
N LEU A 76 -4.26 15.53 -10.01
CA LEU A 76 -2.91 15.50 -10.57
C LEU A 76 -2.51 14.10 -11.05
N TYR A 77 -2.87 13.06 -10.30
CA TYR A 77 -2.60 11.66 -10.65
C TYR A 77 -3.32 11.26 -11.93
N ALA A 78 -4.62 11.59 -12.04
CA ALA A 78 -5.39 11.35 -13.26
C ALA A 78 -4.79 12.06 -14.48
N LEU A 79 -4.32 13.31 -14.31
CA LEU A 79 -3.62 14.03 -15.38
C LEU A 79 -2.29 13.36 -15.76
N ARG A 80 -1.50 12.92 -14.77
CA ARG A 80 -0.20 12.29 -14.99
C ARG A 80 -0.30 11.00 -15.80
N ASP A 81 -1.34 10.21 -15.53
CA ASP A 81 -1.61 8.93 -16.20
C ASP A 81 -1.80 9.10 -17.71
N VAL A 82 -2.47 10.18 -18.13
CA VAL A 82 -2.75 10.47 -19.55
C VAL A 82 -1.73 11.40 -20.22
N THR A 83 -0.69 11.83 -19.50
CA THR A 83 0.35 12.75 -20.01
C THR A 83 1.77 12.18 -19.96
N ALA A 84 1.92 10.89 -19.66
CA ALA A 84 3.22 10.23 -19.51
C ALA A 84 4.15 10.88 -18.46
N THR A 85 3.59 11.55 -17.45
CA THR A 85 4.33 12.22 -16.36
C THR A 85 4.23 11.48 -15.03
N VAL A 86 3.87 10.19 -15.06
CA VAL A 86 3.84 9.33 -13.86
C VAL A 86 5.25 9.11 -13.30
N GLN A 87 6.24 8.85 -14.17
CA GLN A 87 7.60 8.44 -13.81
C GLN A 87 8.49 9.62 -13.39
N SER A 88 8.12 10.29 -12.30
CA SER A 88 8.88 11.41 -11.72
C SER A 88 8.93 11.25 -10.20
N ILE A 89 10.13 11.11 -9.64
CA ILE A 89 10.31 10.87 -8.20
C ILE A 89 9.62 11.96 -7.35
N PRO A 90 9.81 13.27 -7.61
CA PRO A 90 9.10 14.30 -6.84
C PRO A 90 7.57 14.17 -6.89
N LEU A 91 7.01 13.83 -8.05
CA LEU A 91 5.55 13.66 -8.21
C LEU A 91 5.04 12.37 -7.56
N ILE A 92 5.84 11.30 -7.58
CA ILE A 92 5.53 10.05 -6.88
C ILE A 92 5.56 10.30 -5.37
N THR A 93 6.61 10.96 -4.86
CA THR A 93 6.74 11.34 -3.45
C THR A 93 5.56 12.19 -2.99
N GLY A 94 5.27 13.29 -3.70
CA GLY A 94 4.13 14.15 -3.36
C GLY A 94 2.79 13.40 -3.37
N SER A 95 2.61 12.50 -4.33
CA SER A 95 1.40 11.68 -4.41
C SER A 95 1.26 10.71 -3.24
N ILE A 96 2.28 9.89 -2.97
CA ILE A 96 2.22 8.89 -1.89
C ILE A 96 2.10 9.60 -0.54
N MET A 97 2.97 10.58 -0.27
CA MET A 97 3.04 11.24 1.04
C MET A 97 1.80 12.08 1.33
N SER A 98 1.21 12.79 0.36
CA SER A 98 -0.01 13.57 0.61
C SER A 98 -1.18 12.72 1.12
N LYS A 99 -1.30 11.48 0.63
CA LYS A 99 -2.30 10.52 1.13
C LYS A 99 -1.94 9.98 2.51
N LYS A 100 -0.70 9.53 2.69
CA LYS A 100 -0.26 8.91 3.96
C LYS A 100 -0.17 9.89 5.13
N LEU A 101 0.19 11.14 4.88
CA LEU A 101 0.22 12.17 5.91
C LEU A 101 -1.20 12.64 6.30
N ALA A 102 -2.15 12.57 5.37
CA ALA A 102 -3.55 12.89 5.66
C ALA A 102 -4.23 11.83 6.54
N GLU A 103 -3.67 10.63 6.67
CA GLU A 103 -4.15 9.56 7.57
C GLU A 103 -3.84 9.84 9.06
N GLY A 104 -2.97 10.82 9.37
CA GLY A 104 -2.64 11.16 10.76
C GLY A 104 -1.77 10.11 11.48
N LEU A 105 -0.83 9.49 10.76
CA LEU A 105 -0.02 8.37 11.24
C LEU A 105 1.08 8.78 12.23
N ASP A 106 1.32 7.96 13.26
CA ASP A 106 2.50 8.09 14.15
C ASP A 106 3.80 7.57 13.51
N ALA A 107 3.67 6.59 12.62
CA ALA A 107 4.77 5.93 11.94
C ALA A 107 4.33 5.38 10.58
N LEU A 108 5.27 5.31 9.65
CA LEU A 108 5.05 4.84 8.28
C LEU A 108 6.21 3.94 7.83
N VAL A 109 5.86 2.75 7.36
CA VAL A 109 6.79 1.83 6.69
C VAL A 109 6.41 1.76 5.22
N LEU A 110 7.38 2.02 4.35
CA LEU A 110 7.20 2.02 2.90
C LEU A 110 7.89 0.82 2.27
N ASP A 111 7.17 0.10 1.42
CA ASP A 111 7.72 -0.97 0.61
C ASP A 111 8.01 -0.45 -0.80
N VAL A 112 9.27 -0.13 -1.08
CA VAL A 112 9.71 0.45 -2.35
C VAL A 112 10.27 -0.67 -3.23
N LYS A 113 9.43 -1.09 -4.18
CA LYS A 113 9.76 -2.15 -5.14
C LYS A 113 10.80 -1.70 -6.16
N PHE A 114 11.72 -2.59 -6.52
CA PHE A 114 12.59 -2.44 -7.69
C PHE A 114 12.58 -3.67 -8.61
N GLY A 115 12.90 -3.48 -9.89
CA GLY A 115 13.05 -4.56 -10.86
C GLY A 115 12.02 -4.54 -11.99
N SER A 116 11.98 -5.61 -12.78
CA SER A 116 11.21 -5.68 -14.03
C SER A 116 9.70 -5.42 -13.84
N GLY A 117 9.12 -5.88 -12.73
CA GLY A 117 7.71 -5.68 -12.37
C GLY A 117 7.40 -4.37 -11.63
N ALA A 118 8.41 -3.62 -11.20
CA ALA A 118 8.24 -2.39 -10.42
C ALA A 118 8.17 -1.14 -11.31
N PHE A 119 7.71 -0.02 -10.73
CA PHE A 119 7.87 1.30 -11.36
C PHE A 119 9.34 1.70 -11.45
N MET A 120 10.11 1.46 -10.37
CA MET A 120 11.54 1.72 -10.34
C MET A 120 12.27 0.50 -10.90
N LYS A 121 12.83 0.62 -12.10
CA LYS A 121 13.47 -0.53 -12.78
C LYS A 121 14.81 -0.94 -12.18
N THR A 122 15.50 -0.01 -11.54
CA THR A 122 16.80 -0.25 -10.93
C THR A 122 16.75 0.00 -9.42
N ARG A 123 17.68 -0.64 -8.70
CA ARG A 123 17.79 -0.48 -7.24
C ARG A 123 18.18 0.95 -6.89
N GLU A 124 18.96 1.62 -7.73
CA GLU A 124 19.42 2.99 -7.55
C GLU A 124 18.23 3.96 -7.56
N LEU A 125 17.34 3.85 -8.56
CA LEU A 125 16.13 4.69 -8.64
C LEU A 125 15.18 4.42 -7.47
N ALA A 126 15.04 3.16 -7.06
CA ALA A 126 14.26 2.81 -5.88
C ALA A 126 14.86 3.38 -4.59
N THR A 127 16.19 3.40 -4.47
CA THR A 127 16.90 4.01 -3.34
C THR A 127 16.66 5.52 -3.30
N GLU A 128 16.74 6.20 -4.46
CA GLU A 128 16.45 7.64 -4.56
C GLU A 128 15.00 7.96 -4.16
N LEU A 129 14.03 7.18 -4.64
CA LEU A 129 12.63 7.32 -4.26
C LEU A 129 12.43 7.06 -2.76
N ALA A 130 13.04 6.00 -2.21
CA ALA A 130 12.96 5.68 -0.80
C ALA A 130 13.49 6.82 0.09
N HIS A 131 14.65 7.38 -0.25
CA HIS A 131 15.19 8.56 0.45
C HIS A 131 14.24 9.75 0.39
N SER A 132 13.70 10.06 -0.80
CA SER A 132 12.76 11.17 -0.99
C SER A 132 11.50 11.01 -0.13
N LEU A 133 10.94 9.80 -0.05
CA LEU A 133 9.76 9.49 0.77
C LEU A 133 10.07 9.57 2.27
N VAL A 134 11.17 8.94 2.70
CA VAL A 134 11.60 8.91 4.12
C VAL A 134 11.90 10.32 4.62
N ASP A 135 12.66 11.12 3.86
CA ASP A 135 12.98 12.49 4.22
C ASP A 135 11.73 13.36 4.31
N THR A 136 10.79 13.20 3.37
CA THR A 136 9.52 13.94 3.39
C THR A 136 8.70 13.59 4.62
N GLY A 137 8.55 12.29 4.94
CA GLY A 137 7.78 11.85 6.10
C GLY A 137 8.36 12.36 7.41
N ASN A 138 9.68 12.22 7.59
CA ASN A 138 10.37 12.67 8.79
C ASN A 138 10.30 14.20 8.95
N ARG A 139 10.41 14.98 7.87
CA ARG A 139 10.24 16.45 7.91
C ARG A 139 8.82 16.88 8.26
N MET A 140 7.83 16.05 7.96
CA MET A 140 6.42 16.28 8.29
C MET A 140 6.03 15.72 9.67
N GLY A 141 7.00 15.22 10.46
CA GLY A 141 6.79 14.75 11.82
C GLY A 141 6.33 13.29 11.94
N VAL A 142 6.30 12.52 10.85
CA VAL A 142 5.91 11.11 10.85
C VAL A 142 7.16 10.24 10.80
N ARG A 143 7.33 9.33 11.78
CA ARG A 143 8.48 8.41 11.82
C ARG A 143 8.44 7.47 10.62
N THR A 144 9.29 7.72 9.63
CA THR A 144 9.20 7.05 8.34
C THR A 144 10.45 6.22 8.06
N THR A 145 10.24 4.99 7.61
CA THR A 145 11.29 4.11 7.09
C THR A 145 10.84 3.44 5.80
N ALA A 146 11.79 2.93 5.03
CA ALA A 146 11.53 2.25 3.77
C ALA A 146 12.36 0.96 3.65
N LEU A 147 11.74 -0.06 3.07
CA LEU A 147 12.38 -1.30 2.64
C LEU A 147 12.49 -1.27 1.12
N LEU A 148 13.64 -1.68 0.59
CA LEU A 148 13.83 -1.92 -0.83
C LEU A 148 13.61 -3.40 -1.10
N THR A 149 12.62 -3.74 -1.91
CA THR A 149 12.25 -5.15 -2.13
C THR A 149 12.19 -5.51 -3.60
N ASP A 150 12.61 -6.74 -3.91
CA ASP A 150 12.69 -7.25 -5.27
C ASP A 150 11.31 -7.48 -5.87
N MET A 151 11.16 -7.11 -7.13
CA MET A 151 9.98 -7.37 -7.95
C MET A 151 10.38 -7.82 -9.37
N ASN A 152 11.50 -8.54 -9.48
CA ASN A 152 11.90 -9.21 -10.73
C ASN A 152 11.08 -10.49 -10.99
N GLN A 153 10.41 -10.99 -9.96
CA GLN A 153 9.41 -12.05 -10.02
C GLN A 153 8.18 -11.68 -9.17
N PRO A 154 7.01 -12.30 -9.42
CA PRO A 154 5.86 -12.15 -8.53
C PRO A 154 6.19 -12.60 -7.10
N LEU A 155 5.71 -11.87 -6.11
CA LEU A 155 5.78 -12.27 -4.70
C LEU A 155 4.71 -13.33 -4.39
N GLY A 156 5.14 -14.48 -3.88
CA GLY A 156 4.32 -15.66 -3.65
C GLY A 156 4.12 -16.48 -4.92
N ARG A 157 3.09 -17.34 -4.91
CA ARG A 157 2.83 -18.28 -6.01
C ARG A 157 1.60 -17.90 -6.83
N LEU A 158 0.72 -17.08 -6.27
CA LEU A 158 -0.54 -16.67 -6.91
C LEU A 158 -0.50 -15.18 -7.28
N CYS A 159 -0.94 -14.88 -8.50
CA CYS A 159 -1.09 -13.54 -9.04
C CYS A 159 -2.51 -13.37 -9.59
N GLY A 160 -3.26 -12.40 -9.07
CA GLY A 160 -4.67 -12.18 -9.39
C GLY A 160 -5.44 -11.57 -8.22
N ASN A 161 -6.77 -11.70 -8.23
CA ASN A 161 -7.63 -11.12 -7.20
C ASN A 161 -7.97 -12.15 -6.10
N ALA A 162 -8.99 -12.98 -6.33
CA ALA A 162 -9.44 -14.00 -5.37
C ALA A 162 -8.33 -14.99 -4.97
N VAL A 163 -7.48 -15.36 -5.93
CA VAL A 163 -6.35 -16.28 -5.68
C VAL A 163 -5.32 -15.68 -4.72
N GLU A 164 -5.09 -14.36 -4.76
CA GLU A 164 -4.18 -13.70 -3.81
C GLU A 164 -4.80 -13.59 -2.41
N VAL A 165 -6.13 -13.46 -2.31
CA VAL A 165 -6.86 -13.54 -1.02
C VAL A 165 -6.68 -14.93 -0.39
N LEU A 166 -6.83 -16.01 -1.19
CA LEU A 166 -6.64 -17.38 -0.70
C LEU A 166 -5.21 -17.64 -0.22
N GLU A 167 -4.20 -17.15 -0.94
CA GLU A 167 -2.80 -17.27 -0.50
C GLU A 167 -2.55 -16.48 0.80
N SER A 168 -3.15 -15.30 0.94
CA SER A 168 -3.07 -14.49 2.16
C SER A 168 -3.66 -15.22 3.37
N ILE A 169 -4.81 -15.90 3.20
CA ILE A 169 -5.41 -16.74 4.25
C ILE A 169 -4.49 -17.91 4.61
N SER A 170 -3.81 -18.52 3.63
CA SER A 170 -2.84 -19.58 3.90
C SER A 170 -1.67 -19.09 4.75
N VAL A 171 -1.16 -17.89 4.46
CA VAL A 171 -0.10 -17.24 5.26
C VAL A 171 -0.56 -16.96 6.69
N LEU A 172 -1.76 -16.38 6.86
CA LEU A 172 -2.33 -16.09 8.19
C LEU A 172 -2.58 -17.34 9.03
N LYS A 173 -2.74 -18.52 8.40
CA LYS A 173 -2.83 -19.82 9.09
C LYS A 173 -1.46 -20.43 9.43
N GLY A 174 -0.37 -19.71 9.23
CA GLY A 174 1.01 -20.15 9.49
C GLY A 174 1.66 -20.91 8.34
N GLY A 175 0.97 -21.07 7.20
CA GLY A 175 1.50 -21.68 5.98
C GLY A 175 1.88 -20.63 4.93
N GLY A 176 1.66 -20.95 3.65
CA GLY A 176 1.90 -20.05 2.52
C GLY A 176 3.37 -19.96 2.08
N PRO A 177 3.66 -19.20 1.00
CA PRO A 177 5.01 -19.09 0.46
C PRO A 177 5.98 -18.36 1.40
N ASP A 178 7.22 -18.85 1.51
CA ASP A 178 8.22 -18.31 2.43
C ASP A 178 8.65 -16.88 2.11
N ASP A 179 8.67 -16.49 0.84
CA ASP A 179 9.01 -15.12 0.41
C ASP A 179 7.95 -14.10 0.87
N VAL A 180 6.67 -14.45 0.77
CA VAL A 180 5.56 -13.62 1.29
C VAL A 180 5.67 -13.48 2.81
N ARG A 181 5.93 -14.59 3.52
CA ARG A 181 6.08 -14.60 4.98
C ARG A 181 7.28 -13.77 5.42
N HIS A 182 8.42 -13.96 4.76
CA HIS A 182 9.67 -13.26 5.07
C HIS A 182 9.54 -11.75 4.88
N LEU A 183 8.84 -11.30 3.83
CA LEU A 183 8.60 -9.87 3.65
C LEU A 183 7.62 -9.29 4.69
N THR A 184 6.68 -10.11 5.17
CA THR A 184 5.63 -9.64 6.09
C THR A 184 6.13 -9.50 7.53
N LEU A 185 7.08 -10.33 7.97
CA LEU A 185 7.61 -10.41 9.34
C LEU A 185 8.87 -9.56 9.52
#